data_AF-A0AAV1QGU7-F1
#
_entry.id   AF-A0AAV1QGU7-F1
#
_cell.length_a   1.000
_cell.length_b   1.000
_cell.length_c   1.000
_cell.angle_alpha   90.00
_cell.angle_beta   90.00
_cell.angle_gamma   90.00
#
_symmetry.space_group_name_H-M   'P 1'
#
loop_
_entity.id
_entity.type
_entity.pdbx_description
1 polymer ?
#
loop_
_entity_poly.entity_id
_entity_poly.type
_entity_poly.pdbx_seq_one_letter_code
_entity_poly.pdbx_strand_id
1 'polypeptide(L)' 'ETNRESVSAIQRSIFTLCLDRAMPQVSDESSDITGTKQMVHGGGSQFNGGNRWFDKSLQ' A
#
# COMPACT_ATOMS: atom_id res chain seq x y z
N GLU A 1 11.08 -20.35 -10.29
CA GLU A 1 10.74 -20.88 -8.96
C GLU A 1 10.48 -19.77 -7.95
N THR A 2 11.45 -18.89 -7.70
CA THR A 2 11.39 -17.78 -6.73
C THR A 2 10.08 -16.98 -6.75
N ASN A 3 9.62 -16.50 -7.92
CA ASN A 3 8.38 -15.72 -7.99
C ASN A 3 7.15 -16.48 -7.46
N ARG A 4 7.05 -17.78 -7.78
CA ARG A 4 5.94 -18.64 -7.32
C ARG A 4 5.96 -18.78 -5.80
N GLU A 5 7.14 -18.97 -5.23
CA GLU A 5 7.31 -19.13 -3.78
C GLU A 5 7.03 -17.83 -3.03
N SER A 6 7.52 -16.70 -3.54
CA SER A 6 7.23 -15.37 -2.98
C SER A 6 5.72 -15.07 -3.00
N VAL A 7 5.04 -15.32 -4.12
CA VAL A 7 3.58 -15.12 -4.21
C VAL A 7 2.84 -16.05 -3.25
N SER A 8 3.25 -17.32 -3.13
CA SER A 8 2.68 -18.27 -2.17
C SER A 8 2.83 -17.81 -0.72
N ALA A 9 3.99 -17.24 -0.36
CA ALA A 9 4.23 -16.69 0.97
C ALA A 9 3.32 -15.49 1.27
N ILE A 10 3.15 -14.57 0.31
CA ILE A 10 2.25 -13.40 0.43
C ILE A 10 0.80 -13.88 0.61
N GLN A 11 0.34 -14.83 -0.21
CA GLN A 11 -1.04 -15.33 -0.16
C GLN A 11 -1.34 -16.03 1.17
N ARG A 12 -0.39 -16.80 1.73
CA ARG A 12 -0.58 -17.60 2.94
C ARG A 12 -0.25 -16.89 4.26
N SER A 13 0.32 -15.68 4.23
CA SER A 13 0.57 -14.89 5.45
C SER A 13 -0.74 -14.60 6.20
N ILE A 14 -0.66 -14.29 7.51
CA ILE A 14 -1.84 -13.92 8.30
C ILE A 14 -2.40 -12.57 7.81
N PHE A 15 -1.50 -11.60 7.62
CA PHE A 15 -1.78 -10.26 7.06
C PHE A 15 -0.49 -9.70 6.45
N THR A 16 -0.59 -8.55 5.78
CA THR A 16 0.57 -7.77 5.32
C THR A 16 0.66 -6.50 6.16
N LEU A 17 1.87 -6.02 6.47
CA LEU A 17 2.09 -4.70 7.07
C LEU A 17 2.83 -3.82 6.07
N CYS A 18 2.20 -2.72 5.67
CA CYS A 18 2.79 -1.76 4.73
C CYS A 18 3.49 -0.61 5.47
N LEU A 19 4.82 -0.61 5.47
CA LEU A 19 5.62 0.49 6.03
C LEU A 19 5.78 1.60 4.98
N ASP A 20 4.89 2.59 5.03
CA ASP A 20 4.79 3.64 4.02
C ASP A 20 5.80 4.77 4.18
N ARG A 21 6.11 5.41 3.05
CA ARG A 21 6.81 6.70 3.02
C ARG A 21 5.85 7.83 3.36
N ALA A 22 6.41 8.92 3.89
CA ALA A 22 5.64 10.14 4.15
C ALA A 22 5.00 10.67 2.85
N MET A 23 3.72 11.02 2.92
CA MET A 23 3.03 11.68 1.82
C MET A 23 3.41 13.16 1.75
N PRO A 24 3.51 13.74 0.54
CA PRO A 24 3.73 15.18 0.39
C PRO A 24 2.53 15.94 0.93
N GLN A 25 2.81 17.09 1.55
CA GLN A 25 1.77 18.05 1.89
C GLN A 25 1.36 18.79 0.62
N VAL A 26 0.07 18.75 0.29
CA VAL A 26 -0.52 19.49 -0.83
C VAL A 26 -1.27 20.68 -0.24
N SER A 27 -0.92 21.90 -0.66
CA SER A 27 -1.38 23.14 -0.01
C SER A 27 -2.89 23.30 0.08
N ASP A 28 -3.62 22.73 -0.88
CA ASP A 28 -5.07 22.85 -0.98
C ASP A 28 -5.82 21.56 -0.57
N GLU A 29 -5.10 20.55 -0.09
CA GLU A 29 -5.69 19.27 0.29
C GLU A 29 -5.63 19.09 1.82
N SER A 30 -6.77 18.73 2.42
CA SER A 30 -6.77 18.42 3.85
C SER A 30 -5.99 17.14 4.13
N SER A 31 -5.47 17.03 5.36
CA SER A 31 -4.82 15.82 5.86
C SER A 31 -5.71 14.58 5.70
N ASP A 32 -7.02 14.74 5.86
CA ASP A 32 -7.99 13.65 5.81
C ASP A 32 -8.15 13.09 4.39
N ILE A 33 -8.21 13.96 3.38
CA ILE A 33 -8.28 13.52 1.97
C ILE A 33 -6.95 12.85 1.59
N THR A 34 -5.82 13.43 2.01
CA THR A 34 -4.49 12.85 1.78
C THR A 34 -4.38 11.45 2.39
N GLY A 35 -4.81 11.30 3.65
CA GLY A 35 -4.86 10.01 4.34
C GLY A 35 -5.78 9.01 3.64
N THR A 36 -6.95 9.44 3.19
CA THR A 36 -7.89 8.59 2.45
C THR A 36 -7.28 8.07 1.15
N LYS A 37 -6.65 8.93 0.34
CA LYS A 37 -5.96 8.51 -0.89
C LYS A 37 -4.83 7.52 -0.60
N GLN A 38 -4.08 7.74 0.47
CA GLN A 38 -3.01 6.82 0.88
C GLN A 38 -3.56 5.46 1.32
N MET A 39 -4.67 5.41 2.05
CA MET A 39 -5.27 4.16 2.52
C MET A 39 -5.98 3.38 1.40
N VAL A 40 -6.72 4.07 0.52
CA VAL A 40 -7.52 3.43 -0.53
C VAL A 40 -6.66 2.93 -1.69
N HIS A 41 -5.69 3.73 -2.17
CA HIS A 41 -4.92 3.40 -3.37
C HIS A 41 -3.43 3.79 -3.27
N GLY A 42 -2.92 4.13 -2.09
CA GLY A 42 -1.50 4.42 -1.87
C GLY A 42 -0.98 5.71 -2.51
N GLY A 43 -1.84 6.58 -3.03
CA GLY A 43 -1.44 7.84 -3.66
C GLY A 43 -0.85 7.71 -5.08
N GLY A 44 -0.71 6.50 -5.64
CA GLY A 44 -0.21 6.28 -7.00
C GLY A 44 1.19 5.66 -7.07
N SER A 45 1.69 5.41 -8.29
CA SER A 45 2.93 4.66 -8.53
C SER A 45 4.21 5.36 -8.07
N GLN A 46 4.21 6.68 -7.98
CA GLN A 46 5.34 7.47 -7.47
C GLN A 46 5.37 7.56 -5.93
N PHE A 47 4.33 7.05 -5.26
CA PHE A 47 4.17 7.08 -3.80
C PHE A 47 4.10 5.65 -3.24
N ASN A 48 3.07 5.33 -2.48
CA ASN A 48 2.93 4.06 -1.76
C ASN A 48 2.02 3.05 -2.50
N GLY A 49 1.58 3.35 -3.73
CA GLY A 49 0.69 2.47 -4.50
C GLY A 49 1.30 1.09 -4.81
N GLY A 50 2.63 1.01 -4.97
CA GLY A 50 3.35 -0.26 -5.14
C GLY A 50 3.70 -0.97 -3.82
N ASN A 51 3.50 -0.32 -2.67
CA ASN A 51 3.80 -0.87 -1.35
C ASN A 51 2.56 -1.57 -0.76
N ARG A 52 1.85 -2.33 -1.60
CA ARG A 52 0.54 -2.93 -1.33
C ARG A 52 0.44 -4.26 -2.08
N TRP A 53 -0.42 -5.15 -1.60
CA TRP A 53 -0.88 -6.31 -2.38
C TRP A 53 -2.40 -6.37 -2.28
N PHE A 54 -3.11 -5.80 -3.26
CA PHE A 54 -4.56 -5.58 -3.17
C PHE A 54 -5.41 -6.86 -3.15
N ASP A 55 -4.87 -8.00 -3.60
CA ASP A 55 -5.55 -9.30 -3.44
C ASP A 55 -5.49 -9.81 -1.99
N LYS A 56 -4.72 -9.18 -1.09
CA LYS A 56 -4.63 -9.57 0.31
C LYS A 56 -5.82 -9.00 1.09
N SER A 57 -6.50 -9.87 1.84
CA SER A 57 -7.69 -9.49 2.61
C SER A 57 -7.44 -8.44 3.69
N LEU A 58 -6.24 -8.45 4.31
CA LEU A 58 -5.82 -7.49 5.34
C LEU A 58 -4.39 -7.03 5.06
N GLN A 59 -4.21 -5.72 4.96
CA GLN A 59 -2.94 -5.03 4.71
C GLN A 59 -2.81 -3.75 5.54
#